data_AF-A0A7Y3DWS0-F1
#
_entry.id   AF-A0A7Y3DWS0-F1
#
_cell.length_a   1.000
_cell.length_b   1.000
_cell.length_c   1.000
_cell.angle_alpha   90.00
_cell.angle_beta   90.00
_cell.angle_gamma   90.00
#
_symmetry.space_group_name_H-M   'P 1'
#
loop_
_entity.id
_entity.type
_entity.pdbx_description
1 polymer ?
#
loop_
_entity_poly.entity_id
_entity_poly.type
_entity_poly.pdbx_seq_one_letter_code
_entity_poly.pdbx_strand_id
1 'polypeptide(L)' 'MKYSEKISNKLNDLLILTYDAKRGYSLAAEKVENPAVKSFLEDKANQRFNFGQELKSEILT' A
#
# COMPACT_ATOMS: atom_id res chain seq x y z
N MET A 1 -3.81 17.10 21.69
CA MET A 1 -4.27 16.17 20.63
C MET A 1 -5.16 15.11 21.24
N LYS A 2 -6.37 14.95 20.71
CA LYS A 2 -7.32 13.91 21.17
C LYS A 2 -6.83 12.53 20.71
N TYR A 3 -7.24 11.47 21.41
CA TYR A 3 -6.85 10.09 21.06
C TYR A 3 -7.26 9.75 19.61
N SER A 4 -8.47 10.16 19.19
CA SER A 4 -8.97 9.98 17.81
C SER A 4 -8.08 10.65 16.77
N GLU A 5 -7.64 11.89 16.99
CA GLU A 5 -6.75 12.63 16.10
C GLU A 5 -5.41 11.91 15.89
N LYS A 6 -4.85 11.32 16.95
CA LYS A 6 -3.61 10.51 16.84
C LYS A 6 -3.82 9.25 15.98
N ILE A 7 -4.99 8.61 16.11
CA ILE A 7 -5.31 7.42 15.31
C ILE A 7 -5.51 7.81 13.84
N SER A 8 -6.29 8.86 13.55
CA SER A 8 -6.50 9.35 12.18
C SER A 8 -5.18 9.72 11.49
N ASN A 9 -4.27 10.39 12.18
CA ASN A 9 -2.95 10.71 11.63
C ASN A 9 -2.13 9.46 11.30
N LYS A 10 -2.11 8.46 12.21
CA LYS A 10 -1.41 7.18 11.96
C LYS A 10 -2.00 6.41 10.78
N LEU A 11 -3.32 6.42 10.61
CA LEU A 11 -3.98 5.77 9.50
C LEU A 11 -3.63 6.46 8.16
N ASN A 12 -3.59 7.80 8.15
CA ASN A 12 -3.13 8.55 6.99
C ASN A 12 -1.66 8.27 6.65
N ASP A 13 -0.77 8.23 7.63
CA ASP A 13 0.63 7.87 7.43
C ASP A 13 0.76 6.44 6.86
N LEU A 14 0.00 5.49 7.40
CA LEU A 14 -0.04 4.12 6.91
C LEU A 14 -0.58 4.02 5.48
N LEU A 15 -1.59 4.83 5.13
CA LEU A 15 -2.14 4.90 3.78
C LEU A 15 -1.07 5.40 2.79
N ILE A 16 -0.32 6.45 3.13
CA ILE A 16 0.77 6.98 2.31
C ILE A 16 1.84 5.91 2.07
N LEU A 17 2.31 5.25 3.14
CA LEU A 17 3.30 4.18 3.06
C LEU A 17 2.80 2.99 2.23
N THR A 18 1.51 2.68 2.30
CA THR A 18 0.88 1.61 1.52
C THR A 18 0.92 1.90 0.01
N TYR A 19 0.59 3.14 -0.40
CA TYR A 19 0.70 3.56 -1.79
C TYR A 19 2.15 3.64 -2.27
N ASP A 20 3.07 4.06 -1.40
CA ASP A 20 4.49 4.07 -1.72
C ASP A 20 5.02 2.66 -1.98
N ALA A 21 4.72 1.72 -1.09
CA ALA A 21 5.05 0.32 -1.25
C ALA A 21 4.45 -0.27 -2.53
N LYS A 22 3.18 0.02 -2.85
CA LYS A 22 2.54 -0.40 -4.11
C LYS A 22 3.38 0.03 -5.32
N ARG A 23 3.77 1.33 -5.38
CA ARG A 23 4.59 1.87 -6.47
C ARG A 23 5.97 1.19 -6.53
N GLY A 24 6.60 0.97 -5.38
CA GLY A 24 7.89 0.28 -5.29
C GLY A 24 7.84 -1.16 -5.85
N TYR A 25 6.81 -1.93 -5.49
CA TYR A 25 6.61 -3.28 -6.01
C TYR A 25 6.35 -3.28 -7.53
N SER A 26 5.50 -2.37 -8.03
CA SER A 26 5.26 -2.25 -9.48
C SER A 26 6.54 -1.90 -10.25
N LEU A 27 7.33 -0.93 -9.77
CA LEU A 27 8.59 -0.55 -10.41
C LEU A 27 9.61 -1.70 -10.40
N ALA A 28 9.65 -2.49 -9.32
CA ALA A 28 10.52 -3.66 -9.25
C ALA A 28 10.06 -4.77 -10.23
N ALA A 29 8.76 -4.98 -10.36
CA ALA A 29 8.18 -5.94 -11.30
C ALA A 29 8.49 -5.58 -12.77
N GLU A 30 8.53 -4.28 -13.09
CA GLU A 30 8.89 -3.78 -14.43
C GLU A 30 10.37 -4.02 -14.76
N LYS A 31 11.25 -4.05 -13.75
CA LYS A 31 12.71 -4.14 -13.94
C LYS A 31 13.26 -5.56 -13.88
N VAL A 32 12.52 -6.51 -13.32
CA VAL A 32 12.99 -7.89 -13.17
C VAL A 32 12.67 -8.72 -14.41
N GLU A 33 13.65 -9.49 -14.88
CA GLU A 33 13.48 -10.37 -16.05
C GLU A 33 12.90 -11.73 -15.68
N ASN A 34 13.14 -12.20 -14.44
CA ASN A 34 12.65 -13.50 -13.99
C ASN A 34 11.12 -13.50 -13.87
N PRO A 35 10.38 -14.35 -14.62
CA PRO A 35 8.92 -14.33 -14.64
C PRO A 35 8.27 -14.66 -13.29
N ALA A 36 8.87 -15.57 -12.51
CA ALA A 36 8.33 -15.95 -11.20
C ALA A 36 8.48 -14.79 -10.19
N VAL A 37 9.63 -14.10 -10.21
CA VAL A 37 9.85 -12.93 -9.36
C VAL A 37 8.95 -11.77 -9.78
N LYS A 38 8.74 -11.57 -11.09
CA LYS A 38 7.80 -10.56 -11.61
C LYS A 38 6.39 -10.80 -11.09
N SER A 39 5.85 -12.01 -11.25
CA SER A 39 4.52 -12.38 -10.77
C SER A 39 4.36 -12.15 -9.26
N PHE A 40 5.36 -12.56 -8.48
CA PHE A 40 5.37 -12.30 -7.03
C PHE A 40 5.29 -10.81 -6.69
N LEU A 41 6.04 -9.95 -7.39
CA LEU A 41 6.04 -8.51 -7.15
C LEU A 41 4.72 -7.86 -7.57
N GLU A 42 4.12 -8.30 -8.69
CA GLU A 42 2.79 -7.87 -9.13
C GLU A 42 1.71 -8.24 -8.09
N ASP A 43 1.76 -9.46 -7.55
CA ASP A 43 0.87 -9.88 -6.47
C ASP A 43 1.02 -9.02 -5.21
N LYS A 44 2.26 -8.64 -4.85
CA LYS A 44 2.51 -7.73 -3.72
C LYS A 44 1.97 -6.33 -3.98
N ALA A 45 2.12 -5.80 -5.18
CA ALA A 45 1.53 -4.52 -5.57
C ALA A 45 -0.01 -4.56 -5.47
N ASN A 46 -0.63 -5.64 -5.94
CA ASN A 46 -2.09 -5.83 -5.87
C ASN A 46 -2.58 -5.92 -4.42
N GLN A 47 -1.88 -6.65 -3.55
CA GLN A 47 -2.20 -6.70 -2.12
C GLN A 47 -2.15 -5.30 -1.48
N ARG A 48 -1.19 -4.45 -1.86
CA ARG A 48 -1.09 -3.09 -1.30
C ARG A 48 -2.16 -2.16 -1.86
N PHE A 49 -2.55 -2.34 -3.12
CA PHE A 49 -3.68 -1.62 -3.69
C PHE A 49 -4.98 -1.92 -2.94
N ASN A 50 -5.30 -3.21 -2.73
CA ASN A 50 -6.50 -3.63 -2.02
C ASN A 50 -6.52 -3.10 -0.58
N PHE A 51 -5.43 -3.31 0.15
CA PHE A 51 -5.31 -2.80 1.51
C PHE A 51 -5.42 -1.26 1.57
N GLY A 52 -4.87 -0.54 0.59
CA GLY A 52 -5.02 0.91 0.49
C GLY A 52 -6.47 1.37 0.28
N GLN A 53 -7.28 0.60 -0.44
CA GLN A 53 -8.73 0.88 -0.58
C GLN A 53 -9.46 0.65 0.74
N GLU A 54 -9.18 -0.47 1.42
CA GLU A 54 -9.76 -0.81 2.73
C GLU A 54 -9.43 0.24 3.78
N LEU A 55 -8.14 0.63 3.89
CA LEU A 55 -7.69 1.70 4.78
C LEU A 55 -8.38 3.03 4.48
N LYS A 56 -8.52 3.40 3.20
CA LYS A 56 -9.21 4.63 2.82
C LYS A 56 -10.69 4.60 3.23
N SER A 57 -11.34 3.44 3.11
CA SER A 57 -12.74 3.28 3.56
C SER A 57 -12.86 3.49 5.07
N GLU A 58 -11.96 2.89 5.86
CA GLU A 58 -11.93 3.03 7.31
C GLU A 58 -11.67 4.47 7.76
N ILE A 59 -10.76 5.19 7.09
CA ILE A 59 -10.46 6.60 7.40
C ILE A 59 -11.67 7.53 7.16
N LEU A 60 -12.52 7.19 6.19
CA LEU A 60 -13.68 7.99 5.80
C LEU A 60 -14.96 7.62 6.57
N THR A 61 -14.89 6.61 7.46
CA THR A 61 -15.99 6.17 8.32
C THR A 61 -16.02 7.02 9.60
#